data_AF-J7UK87-F1
#
_entry.id   AF-J7UK87-F1
#
_cell.length_a   1.000
_cell.length_b   1.000
_cell.length_c   1.000
_cell.angle_alpha   90.00
_cell.angle_beta   90.00
_cell.angle_gamma   90.00
#
_symmetry.space_group_name_H-M   'P 1'
#
loop_
_entity.id
_entity.type
_entity.pdbx_description
1 polymer ?
#
loop_
_entity_poly.entity_id
_entity_poly.type
_entity_poly.pdbx_seq_one_letter_code
_entity_poly.pdbx_strand_id
1 'polypeptide(L)'
;MANAKSVEPIVADLINQELKSYKLDYKLEQEPLNSEIDNALNEYYSKNGGSGGNRPDAKLLLQDSGLDYYPVLIEYKGYKDKLEELDNDGNVANQTSKNEPNFKNINAYAVNGAVHYANALLHHTSYTDIIAIGITGHKDSKGKIQTQIGVYYVSKSNLGTERKVGEFNDLSFLKKSNFDNFTKQLKNLNLTPDELEKIKQKREREIDASLVKLNNDIYNNEKGLGENDRVYLVAASIIATLGIPGKVSPLEKSQLKSSPEQGNTDGEILMRKIRAFLNEKNIPTEKKELIIRTLSNTILTENINKITD
;
A
#
# COMPACT_ATOMS: atom_id res chain seq x y z
N MET A 1 -4.77 -34.58 -12.26
CA MET A 1 -6.15 -34.06 -12.41
C MET A 1 -6.11 -33.02 -13.52
N ALA A 2 -6.99 -33.10 -14.53
CA ALA A 2 -7.02 -32.09 -15.58
C ALA A 2 -7.34 -30.73 -14.95
N ASN A 3 -6.48 -29.72 -15.15
CA ASN A 3 -6.75 -28.35 -14.72
C ASN A 3 -8.10 -27.93 -15.31
N ALA A 4 -9.11 -27.72 -14.46
CA ALA A 4 -10.37 -27.16 -14.88
C ALA A 4 -10.07 -25.85 -15.63
N LYS A 5 -10.65 -25.66 -16.82
CA LYS A 5 -10.45 -24.41 -17.56
C LYS A 5 -11.05 -23.27 -16.74
N SER A 6 -10.28 -22.19 -16.57
CA SER A 6 -10.76 -20.95 -15.94
C SER A 6 -12.06 -20.49 -16.59
N VAL A 7 -13.02 -20.06 -15.78
CA VAL A 7 -14.27 -19.43 -16.25
C VAL A 7 -14.25 -17.91 -16.13
N GLU A 8 -13.09 -17.32 -15.86
CA GLU A 8 -12.89 -15.89 -15.62
C GLU A 8 -13.48 -15.00 -16.72
N PRO A 9 -13.33 -15.29 -18.03
CA PRO A 9 -13.96 -14.47 -19.06
C PRO A 9 -15.49 -14.46 -18.98
N ILE A 10 -16.09 -15.56 -18.52
CA ILE A 10 -17.55 -15.67 -18.35
C ILE A 10 -18.01 -14.89 -17.11
N VAL A 11 -17.22 -14.95 -16.03
CA VAL A 11 -17.46 -14.15 -14.82
C VAL A 11 -17.38 -12.66 -15.14
N ALA A 12 -16.32 -12.23 -15.84
CA ALA A 12 -16.13 -10.84 -16.25
C ALA A 12 -17.28 -10.35 -17.12
N ASP A 13 -17.70 -11.11 -18.15
CA ASP A 13 -18.84 -10.75 -19.00
C ASP A 13 -20.14 -10.61 -18.19
N LEU A 14 -20.44 -11.57 -17.31
CA LEU A 14 -21.66 -11.55 -16.49
C LEU A 14 -21.71 -10.32 -15.56
N ILE A 15 -20.60 -10.03 -14.86
CA ILE A 15 -20.55 -8.89 -13.94
C ILE A 15 -20.56 -7.56 -14.70
N ASN A 16 -19.84 -7.47 -15.82
CA ASN A 16 -19.85 -6.25 -16.64
C ASN A 16 -21.24 -5.97 -17.23
N GLN A 17 -21.98 -7.01 -17.64
CA GLN A 17 -23.38 -6.87 -18.05
C GLN A 17 -24.25 -6.37 -16.90
N GLU A 18 -24.01 -6.81 -15.67
CA GLU A 18 -24.70 -6.33 -14.48
C GLU A 18 -24.45 -4.84 -14.24
N LEU A 19 -23.18 -4.40 -14.19
CA LEU A 19 -22.79 -3.00 -14.06
C LEU A 19 -23.41 -2.13 -15.16
N LYS A 20 -23.39 -2.62 -16.40
CA LYS A 20 -24.01 -1.96 -17.56
C LYS A 20 -25.53 -1.84 -17.40
N SER A 21 -26.20 -2.89 -16.92
CA SER A 21 -27.65 -2.86 -16.67
C SER A 21 -28.04 -1.82 -15.61
N TYR A 22 -27.12 -1.52 -14.69
CA TYR A 22 -27.28 -0.51 -13.66
C TYR A 22 -26.93 0.91 -14.13
N LYS A 23 -26.49 1.05 -15.38
CA LYS A 23 -26.08 2.32 -16.01
C LYS A 23 -24.96 3.01 -15.21
N LEU A 24 -24.05 2.22 -14.64
CA LEU A 24 -22.87 2.73 -13.95
C LEU A 24 -21.78 3.05 -14.98
N ASP A 25 -21.06 4.15 -14.77
CA ASP A 25 -19.93 4.55 -15.63
C ASP A 25 -18.65 3.81 -15.21
N TYR A 26 -18.64 2.49 -15.36
CA TYR A 26 -17.46 1.68 -15.09
C TYR A 26 -16.48 1.71 -16.27
N LYS A 27 -15.20 1.58 -15.95
CA LYS A 27 -14.06 1.58 -16.87
C LYS A 27 -13.36 0.24 -16.74
N LEU A 28 -13.05 -0.39 -17.87
CA LEU A 28 -12.28 -1.64 -17.88
C LEU A 28 -10.79 -1.38 -17.66
N GLU A 29 -10.01 -2.46 -17.61
CA GLU A 29 -8.58 -2.51 -17.29
C GLU A 29 -7.73 -1.38 -17.93
N GLN A 30 -7.94 -1.09 -19.21
CA GLN A 30 -7.14 -0.13 -19.99
C GLN A 30 -7.79 1.24 -20.12
N GLU A 31 -9.04 1.41 -19.67
CA GLU A 31 -9.77 2.67 -19.80
C GLU A 31 -9.43 3.60 -18.63
N PRO A 32 -9.14 4.89 -18.87
CA PRO A 32 -8.87 5.84 -17.79
C PRO A 32 -10.15 6.14 -17.00
N LEU A 33 -10.00 6.32 -15.68
CA LEU A 33 -11.08 6.76 -14.80
C LEU A 33 -10.93 8.24 -14.46
N ASN A 34 -9.79 8.59 -13.85
CA ASN A 34 -9.34 9.97 -13.66
C ASN A 34 -7.83 9.97 -13.34
N SER A 35 -7.17 11.11 -13.57
CA SER A 35 -5.71 11.19 -13.44
C SER A 35 -5.18 10.85 -12.05
N GLU A 36 -5.90 11.18 -10.99
CA GLU A 36 -5.45 10.90 -9.61
C GLU A 36 -5.45 9.38 -9.34
N ILE A 37 -6.55 8.68 -9.66
CA ILE A 37 -6.67 7.23 -9.50
C ILE A 37 -5.70 6.50 -10.44
N ASP A 38 -5.66 6.90 -11.71
CA ASP A 38 -4.85 6.20 -12.71
C ASP A 38 -3.34 6.34 -12.41
N ASN A 39 -2.89 7.50 -11.93
CA ASN A 39 -1.51 7.68 -11.48
C ASN A 39 -1.20 6.85 -10.24
N ALA A 40 -2.08 6.86 -9.23
CA ALA A 40 -1.92 6.07 -8.02
C ALA A 40 -1.78 4.56 -8.31
N LEU A 41 -2.58 4.04 -9.22
CA LEU A 41 -2.48 2.64 -9.65
C LEU A 41 -1.17 2.36 -10.40
N ASN A 42 -0.67 3.31 -11.20
CA ASN A 42 0.56 3.16 -11.97
C ASN A 42 1.84 3.26 -11.13
N GLU A 43 1.85 4.13 -10.12
CA GLU A 43 3.03 4.39 -9.26
C GLU A 43 3.23 3.29 -8.21
N TYR A 44 2.15 2.63 -7.78
CA TYR A 44 2.23 1.59 -6.76
C TYR A 44 2.79 0.28 -7.31
N TYR A 45 3.37 -0.54 -6.43
CA TYR A 45 3.96 -1.81 -6.84
C TYR A 45 2.93 -2.74 -7.49
N SER A 46 3.32 -3.40 -8.59
CA SER A 46 2.45 -4.33 -9.29
C SER A 46 2.08 -5.53 -8.42
N LYS A 47 1.03 -6.25 -8.82
CA LYS A 47 0.65 -7.53 -8.20
C LYS A 47 1.74 -8.60 -8.21
N ASN A 48 2.79 -8.42 -9.01
CA ASN A 48 3.92 -9.34 -9.14
C ASN A 48 5.21 -8.80 -8.47
N GLY A 49 5.16 -7.65 -7.79
CA GLY A 49 6.28 -7.09 -7.04
C GLY A 49 7.37 -6.41 -7.86
N GLY A 50 7.09 -6.09 -9.13
CA GLY A 50 8.00 -5.36 -10.02
C GLY A 50 7.39 -4.10 -10.63
N SER A 51 8.13 -3.49 -11.56
CA SER A 51 7.71 -2.33 -12.35
C SER A 51 6.56 -2.69 -13.31
N GLY A 52 5.46 -1.95 -13.21
CA GLY A 52 4.24 -2.14 -13.99
C GLY A 52 3.04 -1.64 -13.21
N GLY A 53 2.17 -0.86 -13.84
CA GLY A 53 1.00 -0.30 -13.15
C GLY A 53 -0.01 -1.38 -12.74
N ASN A 54 -0.70 -1.14 -11.64
CA ASN A 54 -1.84 -1.94 -11.22
C ASN A 54 -3.02 -1.71 -12.15
N ARG A 55 -3.71 -2.80 -12.53
CA ARG A 55 -4.82 -2.73 -13.48
C ARG A 55 -6.00 -3.55 -12.98
N PRO A 56 -6.94 -2.93 -12.25
CA PRO A 56 -8.20 -3.58 -11.90
C PRO A 56 -8.96 -3.99 -13.16
N ASP A 57 -9.61 -5.17 -13.14
CA ASP A 57 -10.39 -5.64 -14.28
C ASP A 57 -11.53 -4.67 -14.63
N ALA A 58 -12.14 -4.10 -13.60
CA ALA A 58 -13.05 -2.96 -13.71
C ALA A 58 -12.86 -1.97 -12.56
N LYS A 59 -13.09 -0.70 -12.83
CA LYS A 59 -13.03 0.39 -11.85
C LYS A 59 -14.12 1.42 -12.11
N LEU A 60 -14.61 2.05 -11.06
CA LEU A 60 -15.60 3.12 -11.16
C LEU A 60 -15.47 4.08 -9.98
N LEU A 61 -15.97 5.30 -10.15
CA LEU A 61 -16.05 6.30 -9.11
C LEU A 61 -17.52 6.61 -8.85
N LEU A 62 -17.99 6.31 -7.65
CA LEU A 62 -19.37 6.58 -7.23
C LEU A 62 -19.39 7.71 -6.21
N GLN A 63 -20.50 8.44 -6.17
CA GLN A 63 -20.73 9.49 -5.19
C GLN A 63 -22.06 9.23 -4.49
N ASP A 64 -22.07 9.33 -3.17
CA ASP A 64 -23.32 9.30 -2.41
C ASP A 64 -24.00 10.68 -2.38
N SER A 65 -25.22 10.74 -1.84
CA SER A 65 -25.94 12.02 -1.68
C SER A 65 -25.31 12.99 -0.68
N GLY A 66 -24.36 12.52 0.13
CA GLY A 66 -23.52 13.33 1.01
C GLY A 66 -22.36 14.03 0.30
N LEU A 67 -22.21 13.80 -1.02
CA LEU A 67 -21.10 14.27 -1.86
C LEU A 67 -19.76 13.57 -1.60
N ASP A 68 -19.75 12.49 -0.82
CA ASP A 68 -18.57 11.67 -0.59
C ASP A 68 -18.31 10.77 -1.81
N TYR A 69 -17.08 10.77 -2.30
CA TYR A 69 -16.65 9.93 -3.42
C TYR A 69 -16.04 8.62 -2.95
N TYR A 70 -16.43 7.52 -3.58
CA TYR A 70 -15.97 6.17 -3.30
C TYR A 70 -15.44 5.53 -4.59
N PRO A 71 -14.11 5.40 -4.72
CA PRO A 71 -13.52 4.53 -5.73
C PRO A 71 -13.95 3.08 -5.47
N VAL A 72 -14.35 2.40 -6.52
CA VAL A 72 -14.68 0.97 -6.50
C VAL A 72 -13.73 0.24 -7.44
N LEU A 73 -13.04 -0.76 -6.92
CA LEU A 73 -12.01 -1.52 -7.63
C LEU A 73 -12.42 -2.99 -7.64
N ILE A 74 -12.52 -3.57 -8.84
CA ILE A 74 -13.07 -4.91 -9.04
C ILE A 74 -12.00 -5.80 -9.68
N GLU A 75 -11.87 -7.01 -9.13
CA GLU A 75 -11.01 -8.07 -9.65
C GLU A 75 -11.83 -9.35 -9.88
N TYR A 76 -11.61 -10.02 -11.00
CA TYR A 76 -12.23 -11.29 -11.38
C TYR A 76 -11.24 -12.46 -11.24
N LYS A 77 -11.75 -13.63 -10.85
CA LYS A 77 -11.07 -14.93 -10.95
C LYS A 77 -12.01 -16.00 -11.49
N GLY A 78 -11.45 -17.03 -12.12
CA GLY A 78 -12.22 -18.09 -12.78
C GLY A 78 -12.21 -19.45 -12.09
N TYR A 79 -11.98 -19.50 -10.78
CA TYR A 79 -11.81 -20.74 -10.02
C TYR A 79 -12.54 -20.68 -8.68
N LYS A 80 -13.22 -21.77 -8.30
CA LYS A 80 -14.09 -21.85 -7.11
C LYS A 80 -13.41 -21.37 -5.82
N ASP A 81 -12.13 -21.67 -5.65
CA ASP A 81 -11.34 -21.42 -4.45
C ASP A 81 -10.48 -20.15 -4.55
N LYS A 82 -10.76 -19.25 -5.50
CA LYS A 82 -9.98 -18.02 -5.75
C LYS A 82 -10.68 -16.72 -5.39
N LEU A 83 -11.65 -16.79 -4.48
CA LEU A 83 -12.30 -15.58 -3.97
C LEU A 83 -11.33 -14.76 -3.10
N GLU A 84 -10.87 -15.35 -2.00
CA GLU A 84 -10.05 -14.70 -0.98
C GLU A 84 -9.15 -15.71 -0.28
N GLU A 85 -7.98 -15.25 0.15
CA GLU A 85 -7.10 -15.93 1.10
C GLU A 85 -6.98 -15.05 2.34
N LEU A 86 -7.31 -15.62 3.50
CA LEU A 86 -7.34 -14.91 4.78
C LEU A 86 -6.25 -15.41 5.72
N ASP A 87 -5.79 -14.54 6.61
CA ASP A 87 -4.87 -14.91 7.68
C ASP A 87 -5.60 -15.54 8.87
N ASN A 88 -4.85 -15.93 9.91
CA ASN A 88 -5.41 -16.56 11.10
C ASN A 88 -6.37 -15.64 11.88
N ASP A 89 -6.29 -14.33 11.66
CA ASP A 89 -7.14 -13.32 12.30
C ASP A 89 -8.36 -12.98 11.42
N GLY A 90 -8.50 -13.63 10.25
CA GLY A 90 -9.59 -13.43 9.31
C GLY A 90 -9.44 -12.20 8.41
N ASN A 91 -8.26 -11.56 8.39
CA ASN A 91 -7.96 -10.44 7.50
C ASN A 91 -7.44 -10.95 6.16
N VAL A 92 -7.44 -10.10 5.13
CA VAL A 92 -6.95 -10.47 3.80
C VAL A 92 -5.43 -10.68 3.87
N ALA A 93 -4.98 -11.89 3.55
CA ALA A 93 -3.59 -12.33 3.70
C ALA A 93 -2.64 -11.76 2.64
N ASN A 94 -2.59 -10.43 2.53
CA ASN A 94 -1.73 -9.68 1.59
C ASN A 94 -0.33 -9.41 2.13
N GLN A 95 -0.04 -9.82 3.36
CA GLN A 95 1.28 -9.71 3.96
C GLN A 95 1.83 -11.10 4.31
N THR A 96 3.15 -11.26 4.22
CA THR A 96 3.84 -12.46 4.71
C THR A 96 4.05 -12.37 6.22
N SER A 97 4.53 -13.44 6.85
CA SER A 97 4.96 -13.42 8.26
C SER A 97 6.13 -12.46 8.54
N LYS A 98 6.78 -11.92 7.49
CA LYS A 98 7.83 -10.90 7.56
C LYS A 98 7.31 -9.49 7.29
N ASN A 99 5.99 -9.30 7.19
CA ASN A 99 5.34 -8.02 6.87
C ASN A 99 5.67 -7.46 5.48
N GLU A 100 6.09 -8.33 4.56
CA GLU A 100 6.33 -7.98 3.15
C GLU A 100 5.06 -8.28 2.33
N PRO A 101 4.80 -7.57 1.21
CA PRO A 101 3.67 -7.89 0.34
C PRO A 101 3.71 -9.35 -0.13
N ASN A 102 2.60 -10.07 0.05
CA ASN A 102 2.44 -11.44 -0.39
C ASN A 102 1.90 -11.47 -1.82
N PHE A 103 2.77 -11.20 -2.80
CA PHE A 103 2.41 -11.15 -4.22
C PHE A 103 1.75 -12.43 -4.74
N LYS A 104 2.09 -13.58 -4.17
CA LYS A 104 1.43 -14.84 -4.49
C LYS A 104 -0.07 -14.77 -4.20
N ASN A 105 -0.46 -14.28 -3.03
CA ASN A 105 -1.87 -14.15 -2.66
C ASN A 105 -2.56 -13.01 -3.41
N ILE A 106 -1.89 -11.85 -3.51
CA ILE A 106 -2.38 -10.68 -4.24
C ILE A 106 -2.71 -11.00 -5.70
N ASN A 107 -1.90 -11.84 -6.36
CA ASN A 107 -2.14 -12.27 -7.73
C ASN A 107 -3.20 -13.38 -7.82
N ALA A 108 -3.18 -14.35 -6.91
CA ALA A 108 -3.97 -15.57 -7.01
C ALA A 108 -5.46 -15.39 -6.64
N TYR A 109 -5.81 -14.45 -5.78
CA TYR A 109 -7.16 -14.31 -5.22
C TYR A 109 -7.79 -12.96 -5.55
N ALA A 110 -9.10 -12.97 -5.83
CA ALA A 110 -9.82 -11.80 -6.31
C ALA A 110 -9.84 -10.66 -5.28
N VAL A 111 -10.27 -10.93 -4.05
CA VAL A 111 -10.36 -9.94 -2.96
C VAL A 111 -8.96 -9.39 -2.63
N ASN A 112 -7.97 -10.27 -2.51
CA ASN A 112 -6.58 -9.90 -2.25
C ASN A 112 -6.06 -8.90 -3.28
N GLY A 113 -6.35 -9.14 -4.56
CA GLY A 113 -6.02 -8.23 -5.64
C GLY A 113 -6.74 -6.88 -5.56
N ALA A 114 -8.05 -6.89 -5.29
CA ALA A 114 -8.85 -5.66 -5.15
C ALA A 114 -8.41 -4.80 -3.95
N VAL A 115 -8.12 -5.42 -2.80
CA VAL A 115 -7.60 -4.74 -1.60
C VAL A 115 -6.21 -4.16 -1.85
N HIS A 116 -5.35 -4.86 -2.58
CA HIS A 116 -4.05 -4.33 -3.00
C HIS A 116 -4.19 -3.04 -3.82
N TYR A 117 -5.15 -3.00 -4.75
CA TYR A 117 -5.45 -1.76 -5.49
C TYR A 117 -6.00 -0.66 -4.59
N ALA A 118 -6.86 -0.98 -3.63
CA ALA A 118 -7.39 -0.01 -2.69
C ALA A 118 -6.29 0.63 -1.84
N ASN A 119 -5.30 -0.15 -1.41
CA ASN A 119 -4.14 0.35 -0.70
C ASN A 119 -3.27 1.30 -1.56
N ALA A 120 -3.18 1.06 -2.88
CA ALA A 120 -2.53 2.00 -3.80
C ALA A 120 -3.21 3.38 -3.75
N LEU A 121 -4.55 3.39 -3.83
CA LEU A 121 -5.32 4.63 -3.79
C LEU A 121 -5.21 5.34 -2.44
N LEU A 122 -5.28 4.62 -1.31
CA LEU A 122 -5.11 5.25 0.01
C LEU A 122 -3.75 5.93 0.19
N HIS A 123 -2.69 5.39 -0.43
CA HIS A 123 -1.35 5.94 -0.31
C HIS A 123 -1.09 7.13 -1.24
N HIS A 124 -1.68 7.13 -2.44
CA HIS A 124 -1.33 8.05 -3.52
C HIS A 124 -2.45 9.02 -3.93
N THR A 125 -3.60 8.98 -3.25
CA THR A 125 -4.75 9.86 -3.53
C THR A 125 -5.33 10.51 -2.27
N SER A 126 -6.22 11.46 -2.48
CA SER A 126 -7.04 12.09 -1.45
C SER A 126 -8.26 11.27 -1.03
N TYR A 127 -8.61 10.21 -1.76
CA TYR A 127 -9.75 9.35 -1.44
C TYR A 127 -9.49 8.59 -0.13
N THR A 128 -10.44 8.66 0.79
CA THR A 128 -10.32 8.05 2.13
C THR A 128 -11.11 6.77 2.29
N ASP A 129 -12.01 6.48 1.36
CA ASP A 129 -13.06 5.49 1.47
C ASP A 129 -13.17 4.71 0.15
N ILE A 130 -12.65 3.49 0.13
CA ILE A 130 -12.52 2.69 -1.10
C ILE A 130 -13.24 1.37 -0.92
N ILE A 131 -13.92 0.94 -1.97
CA ILE A 131 -14.65 -0.33 -2.03
C ILE A 131 -13.82 -1.29 -2.90
N ALA A 132 -13.32 -2.35 -2.29
CA ALA A 132 -12.61 -3.44 -2.96
C ALA A 132 -13.59 -4.61 -3.18
N ILE A 133 -13.74 -5.07 -4.42
CA ILE A 133 -14.65 -6.17 -4.78
C ILE A 133 -13.87 -7.27 -5.47
N GLY A 134 -13.78 -8.43 -4.83
CA GLY A 134 -13.29 -9.66 -5.45
C GLY A 134 -14.45 -10.52 -5.90
N ILE A 135 -14.42 -11.01 -7.13
CA ILE A 135 -15.45 -11.91 -7.66
C ILE A 135 -14.78 -13.13 -8.26
N THR A 136 -15.28 -14.32 -7.91
CA THR A 136 -14.88 -15.55 -8.58
C THR A 136 -16.09 -16.32 -9.09
N GLY A 137 -15.84 -17.30 -9.95
CA GLY A 137 -16.86 -18.23 -10.38
C GLY A 137 -16.34 -19.60 -10.75
N HIS A 138 -17.26 -20.57 -10.82
CA HIS A 138 -17.00 -21.91 -11.33
C HIS A 138 -18.24 -22.48 -12.00
N LYS A 139 -18.06 -23.52 -12.83
CA LYS A 139 -19.18 -24.34 -13.31
C LYS A 139 -19.52 -25.39 -12.26
N ASP A 140 -20.80 -25.48 -11.91
CA ASP A 140 -21.30 -26.59 -11.09
C ASP A 140 -21.38 -27.90 -11.89
N SER A 141 -21.83 -28.98 -11.24
CA SER A 141 -21.99 -30.31 -11.86
C SER A 141 -22.99 -30.33 -13.02
N LYS A 142 -23.83 -29.31 -13.17
CA LYS A 142 -24.80 -29.13 -14.26
C LYS A 142 -24.28 -28.17 -15.34
N GLY A 143 -23.05 -27.68 -15.22
CA GLY A 143 -22.44 -26.73 -16.14
C GLY A 143 -22.92 -25.28 -15.98
N LYS A 144 -23.71 -24.96 -14.95
CA LYS A 144 -24.17 -23.60 -14.66
C LYS A 144 -23.07 -22.83 -13.93
N ILE A 145 -22.89 -21.56 -14.29
CA ILE A 145 -21.95 -20.66 -13.61
C ILE A 145 -22.52 -20.28 -12.24
N GLN A 146 -21.71 -20.50 -11.22
CA GLN A 146 -21.95 -20.08 -9.85
C GLN A 146 -20.89 -19.03 -9.50
N THR A 147 -21.32 -17.83 -9.11
CA THR A 147 -20.45 -16.72 -8.72
C THR A 147 -20.38 -16.60 -7.21
N GLN A 148 -19.28 -16.04 -6.72
CA GLN A 148 -19.10 -15.65 -5.32
C GLN A 148 -18.49 -14.24 -5.31
N ILE A 149 -18.99 -13.40 -4.41
CA ILE A 149 -18.62 -11.97 -4.32
C ILE A 149 -18.14 -11.68 -2.91
N GLY A 150 -16.92 -11.16 -2.80
CA GLY A 150 -16.33 -10.65 -1.58
C GLY A 150 -16.22 -9.13 -1.67
N VAL A 151 -16.94 -8.42 -0.81
CA VAL A 151 -16.96 -6.95 -0.77
C VAL A 151 -16.27 -6.47 0.49
N TYR A 152 -15.24 -5.65 0.32
CA TYR A 152 -14.41 -5.13 1.37
C TYR A 152 -14.39 -3.60 1.33
N TYR A 153 -14.40 -2.99 2.49
CA TYR A 153 -14.26 -1.56 2.69
C TYR A 153 -12.87 -1.28 3.24
N VAL A 154 -12.12 -0.44 2.53
CA VAL A 154 -10.74 -0.08 2.86
C VAL A 154 -10.73 1.42 3.09
N SER A 155 -10.38 1.85 4.31
CA SER A 155 -10.49 3.25 4.68
C SER A 155 -9.29 3.78 5.43
N LYS A 156 -9.09 5.10 5.30
CA LYS A 156 -8.05 5.81 6.04
C LYS A 156 -8.34 5.84 7.55
N SER A 157 -9.61 5.91 7.95
CA SER A 157 -10.02 5.83 9.37
C SER A 157 -9.65 4.49 10.00
N ASN A 158 -9.66 3.41 9.22
CA ASN A 158 -9.23 2.08 9.63
C ASN A 158 -7.71 1.84 9.47
N LEU A 159 -6.94 2.91 9.29
CA LEU A 159 -5.48 2.86 9.05
C LEU A 159 -5.09 2.03 7.82
N GLY A 160 -5.97 1.94 6.82
CA GLY A 160 -5.80 1.10 5.63
C GLY A 160 -6.13 -0.38 5.84
N THR A 161 -6.69 -0.75 6.99
CA THR A 161 -7.17 -2.11 7.25
C THR A 161 -8.52 -2.31 6.59
N GLU A 162 -8.65 -3.36 5.80
CA GLU A 162 -9.89 -3.74 5.14
C GLU A 162 -10.92 -4.36 6.10
N ARG A 163 -12.20 -4.19 5.78
CA ARG A 163 -13.32 -4.79 6.52
C ARG A 163 -14.28 -5.44 5.55
N LYS A 164 -14.58 -6.73 5.76
CA LYS A 164 -15.62 -7.42 5.01
C LYS A 164 -16.95 -6.73 5.28
N VAL A 165 -17.62 -6.29 4.21
CA VAL A 165 -18.88 -5.55 4.30
C VAL A 165 -20.06 -6.49 4.55
N GLY A 166 -20.01 -7.68 3.94
CA GLY A 166 -21.06 -8.68 4.05
C GLY A 166 -21.00 -9.69 2.90
N GLU A 167 -22.02 -10.54 2.83
CA GLU A 167 -22.21 -11.51 1.75
C GLU A 167 -23.18 -10.94 0.71
N PHE A 168 -22.81 -11.03 -0.57
CA PHE A 168 -23.58 -10.45 -1.68
C PHE A 168 -23.78 -11.48 -2.80
N ASN A 169 -24.97 -11.46 -3.40
CA ASN A 169 -25.30 -12.32 -4.55
C ASN A 169 -25.13 -11.59 -5.89
N ASP A 170 -25.18 -10.26 -5.86
CA ASP A 170 -25.13 -9.38 -7.01
C ASP A 170 -24.52 -8.02 -6.60
N LEU A 171 -24.23 -7.15 -7.56
CA LEU A 171 -23.71 -5.78 -7.36
C LEU A 171 -24.81 -4.73 -7.24
N SER A 172 -26.06 -5.12 -6.94
CA SER A 172 -27.19 -4.18 -6.90
C SER A 172 -27.05 -3.10 -5.83
N PHE A 173 -26.19 -3.29 -4.84
CA PHE A 173 -25.83 -2.28 -3.84
C PHE A 173 -25.09 -1.07 -4.46
N LEU A 174 -24.48 -1.21 -5.63
CA LEU A 174 -23.86 -0.11 -6.38
C LEU A 174 -24.87 0.72 -7.17
N LYS A 175 -26.13 0.29 -7.31
CA LYS A 175 -27.17 1.07 -8.00
C LYS A 175 -27.35 2.41 -7.29
N LYS A 176 -27.59 3.46 -8.07
CA LYS A 176 -27.88 4.81 -7.55
C LYS A 176 -29.00 4.82 -6.49
N SER A 177 -30.02 3.96 -6.63
CA SER A 177 -31.13 3.85 -5.67
C SER A 177 -30.74 3.23 -4.32
N ASN A 178 -29.66 2.45 -4.29
CA ASN A 178 -29.24 1.66 -3.13
C ASN A 178 -27.94 2.19 -2.50
N PHE A 179 -27.16 2.97 -3.26
CA PHE A 179 -25.81 3.36 -2.89
C PHE A 179 -25.75 4.15 -1.58
N ASP A 180 -26.68 5.08 -1.36
CA ASP A 180 -26.74 5.84 -0.10
C ASP A 180 -26.96 4.96 1.14
N ASN A 181 -27.73 3.87 1.00
CA ASN A 181 -27.92 2.92 2.10
C ASN A 181 -26.66 2.08 2.30
N PHE A 182 -26.03 1.68 1.19
CA PHE A 182 -24.78 0.94 1.22
C PHE A 182 -23.66 1.75 1.91
N THR A 183 -23.44 3.03 1.55
CA THR A 183 -22.39 3.85 2.17
C THR A 183 -22.62 4.13 3.65
N LYS A 184 -23.89 4.25 4.09
CA LYS A 184 -24.23 4.30 5.51
C LYS A 184 -23.79 3.05 6.28
N GLN A 185 -23.88 1.87 5.67
CA GLN A 185 -23.38 0.63 6.27
C GLN A 185 -21.86 0.65 6.39
N LEU A 186 -21.15 1.16 5.36
CA LEU A 186 -19.69 1.27 5.39
C LEU A 186 -19.19 2.14 6.55
N LYS A 187 -19.87 3.25 6.83
CA LYS A 187 -19.52 4.16 7.95
C LYS A 187 -19.62 3.48 9.33
N ASN A 188 -20.34 2.36 9.44
CA ASN A 188 -20.43 1.57 10.68
C ASN A 188 -19.34 0.48 10.78
N LEU A 189 -18.52 0.29 9.74
CA LEU A 189 -17.41 -0.67 9.72
C LEU A 189 -16.09 -0.05 10.21
N ASN A 190 -16.15 1.08 10.92
CA ASN A 190 -14.96 1.67 11.52
C ASN A 190 -14.47 0.80 12.68
N LEU A 191 -13.14 0.64 12.76
CA LEU A 191 -12.49 -0.04 13.86
C LEU A 191 -12.73 0.71 15.16
N THR A 192 -12.91 -0.06 16.23
CA THR A 192 -12.99 0.49 17.58
C THR A 192 -11.65 1.13 17.99
N PRO A 193 -11.65 2.07 18.96
CA PRO A 193 -10.40 2.63 19.49
C PRO A 193 -9.40 1.57 19.94
N ASP A 194 -9.86 0.49 20.55
CA ASP A 194 -9.01 -0.62 21.01
C ASP A 194 -8.40 -1.42 19.84
N GLU A 195 -9.15 -1.65 18.76
CA GLU A 195 -8.62 -2.30 17.55
C GLU A 195 -7.58 -1.40 16.86
N LEU A 196 -7.87 -0.10 16.74
CA LEU A 196 -6.93 0.88 16.19
C LEU A 196 -5.65 0.94 17.01
N GLU A 197 -5.76 0.91 18.34
CA GLU A 197 -4.61 0.90 19.24
C GLU A 197 -3.79 -0.39 19.11
N LYS A 198 -4.43 -1.55 19.00
CA LYS A 198 -3.73 -2.82 18.73
C LYS A 198 -2.96 -2.77 17.41
N ILE A 199 -3.54 -2.20 16.35
CA ILE A 199 -2.86 -2.06 15.05
C ILE A 199 -1.66 -1.12 15.18
N LYS A 200 -1.80 0.02 15.88
CA LYS A 200 -0.69 0.95 16.13
C LYS A 200 0.43 0.27 16.90
N GLN A 201 0.11 -0.43 17.99
CA GLN A 201 1.10 -1.17 18.79
C GLN A 201 1.79 -2.27 17.97
N LYS A 202 1.05 -2.98 17.11
CA LYS A 202 1.65 -3.97 16.20
C LYS A 202 2.66 -3.31 15.27
N ARG A 203 2.29 -2.19 14.63
CA ARG A 203 3.18 -1.42 13.75
C ARG A 203 4.39 -0.86 14.49
N GLU A 204 4.22 -0.37 15.71
CA GLU A 204 5.34 0.11 16.55
C GLU A 204 6.32 -1.02 16.87
N ARG A 205 5.82 -2.21 17.28
CA ARG A 205 6.67 -3.39 17.51
C ARG A 205 7.42 -3.82 16.25
N GLU A 206 6.80 -3.71 15.08
CA GLU A 206 7.43 -4.02 13.78
C GLU A 206 8.54 -3.02 13.43
N ILE A 207 8.32 -1.74 13.72
CA ILE A 207 9.33 -0.68 13.58
C ILE A 207 10.50 -0.98 14.53
N ASP A 208 10.23 -1.27 15.80
CA ASP A 208 11.26 -1.59 16.78
C ASP A 208 12.08 -2.81 16.36
N ALA A 209 11.42 -3.88 15.91
CA ALA A 209 12.09 -5.08 15.42
C ALA A 209 13.00 -4.78 14.21
N SER A 210 12.53 -3.92 13.29
CA SER A 210 13.31 -3.49 12.12
C SER A 210 14.52 -2.65 12.53
N LEU A 211 14.36 -1.73 13.49
CA LEU A 211 15.43 -0.90 14.03
C LEU A 211 16.49 -1.74 14.76
N VAL A 212 16.06 -2.71 15.57
CA VAL A 212 16.97 -3.65 16.26
C VAL A 212 17.76 -4.46 15.24
N LYS A 213 17.09 -4.99 14.20
CA LYS A 213 17.75 -5.74 13.14
C LYS A 213 18.78 -4.88 12.42
N LEU A 214 18.44 -3.64 12.06
CA LEU A 214 19.34 -2.71 11.40
C LEU A 214 20.55 -2.37 12.28
N ASN A 215 20.35 -2.06 13.57
CA ASN A 215 21.44 -1.77 14.50
C ASN A 215 22.39 -2.98 14.66
N ASN A 216 21.85 -4.20 14.73
CA ASN A 216 22.66 -5.42 14.79
C ASN A 216 23.42 -5.68 13.48
N ASP A 217 22.82 -5.39 12.33
CA ASP A 217 23.47 -5.51 11.03
C ASP A 217 24.68 -4.56 10.93
N ILE A 218 24.50 -3.30 11.33
CA ILE A 218 25.60 -2.32 11.41
C ILE A 218 26.66 -2.80 12.40
N TYR A 219 26.28 -3.29 13.58
CA TYR A 219 27.25 -3.78 14.57
C TYR A 219 28.13 -4.93 14.06
N ASN A 220 27.55 -5.87 13.30
CA ASN A 220 28.26 -7.04 12.82
C ASN A 220 29.13 -6.75 11.59
N ASN A 221 28.68 -5.86 10.70
CA ASN A 221 29.30 -5.65 9.39
C ASN A 221 30.16 -4.37 9.33
N GLU A 222 29.76 -3.31 10.05
CA GLU A 222 30.46 -2.03 10.03
C GLU A 222 31.48 -1.94 11.17
N LYS A 223 32.77 -1.98 10.80
CA LYS A 223 33.87 -1.85 11.76
C LYS A 223 34.11 -0.38 12.09
N GLY A 224 34.58 -0.09 13.30
CA GLY A 224 35.00 1.27 13.68
C GLY A 224 33.87 2.22 14.08
N LEU A 225 32.65 1.71 14.32
CA LEU A 225 31.53 2.49 14.87
C LEU A 225 31.24 2.11 16.32
N GLY A 226 31.32 3.10 17.22
CA GLY A 226 30.84 2.96 18.60
C GLY A 226 29.32 2.80 18.66
N GLU A 227 28.79 2.43 19.83
CA GLU A 227 27.33 2.26 20.01
C GLU A 227 26.54 3.53 19.68
N ASN A 228 26.99 4.69 20.17
CA ASN A 228 26.35 5.98 19.89
C ASN A 228 26.42 6.34 18.40
N ASP A 229 27.53 6.03 17.73
CA ASP A 229 27.72 6.29 16.30
C ASP A 229 26.74 5.51 15.44
N ARG A 230 26.47 4.23 15.79
CA ARG A 230 25.46 3.43 15.08
C ARG A 230 24.07 4.04 15.19
N VAL A 231 23.71 4.50 16.39
CA VAL A 231 22.41 5.19 16.60
C VAL A 231 22.32 6.46 15.76
N TYR A 232 23.40 7.26 15.70
CA TYR A 232 23.43 8.46 14.87
C TYR A 232 23.37 8.15 13.38
N LEU A 233 24.02 7.08 12.92
CA LEU A 233 23.92 6.62 11.54
C LEU A 233 22.49 6.25 11.17
N VAL A 234 21.82 5.44 11.99
CA VAL A 234 20.41 5.05 11.78
C VAL A 234 19.50 6.29 11.76
N ALA A 235 19.65 7.19 12.74
CA ALA A 235 18.85 8.40 12.81
C ALA A 235 19.06 9.31 11.59
N ALA A 236 20.31 9.47 11.14
CA ALA A 236 20.66 10.25 9.98
C ALA A 236 20.05 9.67 8.71
N SER A 237 20.12 8.34 8.52
CA SER A 237 19.50 7.66 7.38
C SER A 237 17.99 7.86 7.34
N ILE A 238 17.30 7.69 8.47
CA ILE A 238 15.84 7.91 8.55
C ILE A 238 15.48 9.34 8.16
N ILE A 239 16.16 10.35 8.75
CA ILE A 239 15.87 11.76 8.45
C ILE A 239 16.11 12.07 6.96
N ALA A 240 17.18 11.54 6.38
CA ALA A 240 17.50 11.74 4.97
C ALA A 240 16.46 11.11 4.02
N THR A 241 15.84 9.99 4.40
CA THR A 241 14.84 9.27 3.57
C THR A 241 13.42 9.79 3.73
N LEU A 242 13.10 10.59 4.75
CA LEU A 242 11.72 11.06 4.97
C LEU A 242 11.24 12.06 3.90
N GLY A 243 12.09 13.02 3.52
CA GLY A 243 11.69 14.12 2.63
C GLY A 243 10.51 14.97 3.14
N ILE A 244 10.11 15.96 2.34
CA ILE A 244 8.94 16.83 2.53
C ILE A 244 8.34 17.09 1.15
N PRO A 245 7.08 16.69 0.88
CA PRO A 245 6.45 16.85 -0.43
C PRO A 245 6.56 18.29 -0.96
N GLY A 246 7.00 18.41 -2.22
CA GLY A 246 7.17 19.69 -2.91
C GLY A 246 8.33 20.57 -2.42
N LYS A 247 9.10 20.14 -1.40
CA LYS A 247 10.17 20.95 -0.80
C LYS A 247 11.52 20.24 -0.72
N VAL A 248 11.52 19.02 -0.18
CA VAL A 248 12.74 18.22 0.03
C VAL A 248 12.45 16.82 -0.50
N SER A 249 13.10 16.42 -1.59
CA SER A 249 12.97 15.04 -2.06
C SER A 249 13.58 14.06 -1.04
N PRO A 250 12.96 12.90 -0.80
CA PRO A 250 13.60 11.78 -0.10
C PRO A 250 14.98 11.44 -0.69
N LEU A 251 15.88 10.90 0.13
CA LEU A 251 17.10 10.27 -0.34
C LEU A 251 16.77 8.85 -0.85
N GLU A 252 17.09 8.57 -2.11
CA GLU A 252 16.97 7.23 -2.69
C GLU A 252 18.32 6.50 -2.69
N LYS A 253 18.26 5.16 -2.63
CA LYS A 253 19.46 4.31 -2.67
C LYS A 253 20.34 4.57 -3.90
N SER A 254 19.72 4.83 -5.05
CA SER A 254 20.40 5.14 -6.32
C SER A 254 21.27 6.41 -6.27
N GLN A 255 21.05 7.26 -5.26
CA GLN A 255 21.78 8.51 -5.08
C GLN A 255 23.05 8.34 -4.24
N LEU A 256 23.20 7.23 -3.52
CA LEU A 256 24.42 6.87 -2.80
C LEU A 256 25.36 6.20 -3.80
N LYS A 257 26.37 6.96 -4.25
CA LYS A 257 27.24 6.61 -5.38
C LYS A 257 28.64 6.17 -4.93
N SER A 258 28.95 6.32 -3.65
CA SER A 258 30.28 6.08 -3.10
C SER A 258 31.36 6.83 -3.87
N SER A 259 31.08 8.10 -4.20
CA SER A 259 32.03 8.98 -4.90
C SER A 259 33.04 9.55 -3.91
N PRO A 260 34.34 9.66 -4.26
CA PRO A 260 35.32 10.36 -3.44
C PRO A 260 35.31 11.88 -3.69
N GLU A 261 34.49 12.36 -4.63
CA GLU A 261 34.40 13.77 -4.97
C GLU A 261 33.83 14.60 -3.82
N GLN A 262 34.48 15.72 -3.52
CA GLN A 262 34.04 16.65 -2.48
C GLN A 262 32.59 17.12 -2.72
N GLY A 263 31.75 17.01 -1.70
CA GLY A 263 30.31 17.32 -1.76
C GLY A 263 29.44 16.18 -2.31
N ASN A 264 30.04 15.06 -2.71
CA ASN A 264 29.39 13.91 -3.32
C ASN A 264 29.74 12.58 -2.65
N THR A 265 30.48 12.59 -1.53
CA THR A 265 30.55 11.41 -0.66
C THR A 265 29.16 11.06 -0.13
N ASP A 266 28.93 9.79 0.14
CA ASP A 266 27.61 9.31 0.60
C ASP A 266 27.18 9.99 1.91
N GLY A 267 28.13 10.26 2.82
CA GLY A 267 27.91 11.02 4.04
C GLY A 267 27.57 12.49 3.80
N GLU A 268 28.22 13.16 2.84
CA GLU A 268 27.88 14.54 2.47
C GLU A 268 26.49 14.64 1.82
N ILE A 269 26.14 13.66 0.98
CA ILE A 269 24.80 13.55 0.37
C ILE A 269 23.74 13.39 1.47
N LEU A 270 23.99 12.51 2.45
CA LEU A 270 23.13 12.30 3.61
C LEU A 270 22.94 13.60 4.40
N MET A 271 24.04 14.27 4.75
CA MET A 271 24.03 15.52 5.52
C MET A 271 23.32 16.65 4.79
N ARG A 272 23.43 16.73 3.46
CA ARG A 272 22.69 17.72 2.65
C ARG A 272 21.18 17.52 2.75
N LYS A 273 20.71 16.28 2.69
CA LYS A 273 19.28 15.93 2.84
C LYS A 273 18.76 16.22 4.24
N ILE A 274 19.55 15.89 5.27
CA ILE A 274 19.23 16.18 6.68
C ILE A 274 19.08 17.69 6.91
N ARG A 275 20.04 18.49 6.43
CA ARG A 275 19.98 19.96 6.55
C ARG A 275 18.75 20.53 5.85
N ALA A 276 18.48 20.08 4.62
CA ALA A 276 17.30 20.51 3.88
C ALA A 276 16.00 20.16 4.63
N PHE A 277 15.86 18.93 5.12
CA PHE A 277 14.71 18.50 5.89
C PHE A 277 14.52 19.34 7.17
N LEU A 278 15.57 19.50 7.97
CA LEU A 278 15.49 20.24 9.24
C LEU A 278 15.17 21.73 9.03
N ASN A 279 15.63 22.34 7.94
CA ASN A 279 15.36 23.75 7.64
C ASN A 279 13.89 24.03 7.35
N GLU A 280 13.18 23.06 6.78
CA GLU A 280 11.74 23.14 6.53
C GLU A 280 10.88 22.76 7.75
N LYS A 281 11.50 22.25 8.81
CA LYS A 281 10.79 22.01 10.07
C LYS A 281 10.82 23.27 10.94
N ASN A 282 9.71 23.50 11.64
CA ASN A 282 9.59 24.58 12.61
C ASN A 282 10.32 24.24 13.93
N ILE A 283 11.64 24.08 13.85
CA ILE A 283 12.54 23.74 14.95
C ILE A 283 13.44 24.96 15.22
N PRO A 284 13.65 25.36 16.50
CA PRO A 284 14.57 26.43 16.86
C PRO A 284 15.98 26.21 16.25
N THR A 285 16.59 27.28 15.74
CA THR A 285 17.88 27.22 15.03
C THR A 285 18.95 26.52 15.85
N GLU A 286 19.06 26.82 17.14
CA GLU A 286 20.04 26.20 18.03
C GLU A 286 19.89 24.67 18.11
N LYS A 287 18.64 24.17 18.15
CA LYS A 287 18.37 22.72 18.15
C LYS A 287 18.72 22.09 16.80
N LYS A 288 18.44 22.77 15.69
CA LYS A 288 18.82 22.29 14.35
C LYS A 288 20.33 22.16 14.23
N GLU A 289 21.07 23.19 14.62
CA GLU A 289 22.54 23.18 14.58
C GLU A 289 23.14 22.12 15.51
N LEU A 290 22.55 21.92 16.70
CA LEU A 290 22.96 20.83 17.59
C LEU A 290 22.80 19.46 16.92
N ILE A 291 21.63 19.17 16.33
CA ILE A 291 21.37 17.90 15.64
C ILE A 291 22.37 17.72 14.48
N ILE A 292 22.50 18.74 13.64
CA ILE A 292 23.40 18.72 12.48
C ILE A 292 24.83 18.42 12.92
N ARG A 293 25.33 19.11 13.96
CA ARG A 293 26.68 18.91 14.48
C ARG A 293 26.87 17.50 15.04
N THR A 294 25.93 17.02 15.85
CA THR A 294 25.98 15.68 16.43
C THR A 294 26.06 14.61 15.35
N LEU A 295 25.21 14.69 14.32
CA LEU A 295 25.21 13.71 13.23
C LEU A 295 26.48 13.84 12.37
N SER A 296 26.93 15.07 12.05
CA SER A 296 28.10 15.29 11.19
C SER A 296 29.37 14.61 11.73
N ASN A 297 29.55 14.60 13.06
CA ASN A 297 30.72 14.00 13.71
C ASN A 297 30.85 12.50 13.43
N THR A 298 29.74 11.81 13.18
CA THR A 298 29.73 10.40 12.82
C THR A 298 29.73 10.25 11.30
N ILE A 299 28.78 10.90 10.62
CA ILE A 299 28.47 10.66 9.20
C ILE A 299 29.60 11.07 8.25
N LEU A 300 30.38 12.09 8.59
CA LEU A 300 31.46 12.61 7.74
C LEU A 300 32.83 11.97 8.04
N THR A 301 32.89 10.92 8.86
CA THR A 301 34.15 10.22 9.13
C THR A 301 34.63 9.46 7.90
N GLU A 302 35.95 9.38 7.72
CA GLU A 302 36.56 8.67 6.58
C GLU A 302 36.12 7.20 6.51
N ASN A 303 35.94 6.56 7.67
CA ASN A 303 35.59 5.15 7.75
C ASN A 303 34.21 4.85 7.15
N ILE A 304 33.22 5.72 7.39
CA ILE A 304 31.87 5.59 6.79
C ILE A 304 31.89 5.92 5.29
N ASN A 305 32.74 6.86 4.88
CA ASN A 305 32.83 7.32 3.51
C ASN A 305 33.89 6.57 2.69
N LYS A 306 34.41 5.45 3.23
CA LYS A 306 35.44 4.67 2.57
C LYS A 306 34.82 3.87 1.44
N ILE A 307 35.39 4.05 0.24
CA ILE A 307 35.02 3.25 -0.93
C ILE A 307 35.58 1.84 -0.72
N THR A 308 34.70 0.84 -0.82
CA THR A 308 35.05 -0.59 -0.77
C THR A 308 34.60 -1.25 -2.07
N ASP A 309 35.44 -2.14 -2.59
CA ASP A 309 35.23 -2.88 -3.84
C ASP A 309 34.21 -4.03 -3.68
#